data_AF-A0A1I3FXR8-F1
#
_entry.id   AF-A0A1I3FXR8-F1
#
_cell.length_a   1.000
_cell.length_b   1.000
_cell.length_c   1.000
_cell.angle_alpha   90.00
_cell.angle_beta   90.00
_cell.angle_gamma   90.00
#
_symmetry.space_group_name_H-M   'P 1'
#
loop_
_entity.id
_entity.type
_entity.pdbx_description
1 polymer ?
#
loop_
_entity_poly.entity_id
_entity_poly.type
_entity_poly.pdbx_seq_one_letter_code
_entity_poly.pdbx_strand_id
1 'polypeptide(L)'
;MNKRKGTIAQALNGFSTFTIKLFQGITLIMAIFLAVIFVNIYSFYNVQFVTETYQMEIRKDVQTINKRLLLAVASNDSEVTAAQKEDLEGRFPKIEGYFSTISDNLNNDTLGSQLTTNWKAFEDASFEMLALVEKGDTKGALEYYNSTLNDVSETLADSLDETGTLAEKAAAGKYRTILVIIGAAVVVLIIGLIVIITINKKKSKALIHEIEEDLDVLAKATEEIAKGNVHVEIDYDADNEIGRVVNQLRTAVDSLIYYIDEIGNNMSTMAQGDFNVTFDKDFDGDFRDIQNAIEAFSQQISDSMTEIMEVSEMVSDGANQIAGAGQNLADTVTSQANIVDDLSVTVNHITDQISTSSADATTISKEVEVVAENIVEGNKRMQDVVNAMDAISSSSQEISKIIDTINEIADETNLLSLNASIEAARAGEAGKGFAVVAGEVSKLAGQTVEAAQDTAELINASLRNVEIGISIANDTATKLNAMVEQVQGIAGKVKSIADASNTQAESVKEMSSDISEISSVGQNNAATSEESLALSYEMNEHANSLKGLVEKFNLKR
;
A
#
# COMPACT_ATOMS: atom_id res chain seq x y z
N MET A 1 -32.34 -46.05 2.32
CA MET A 1 -32.51 -44.59 2.48
C MET A 1 -34.00 -44.24 2.41
N ASN A 2 -34.66 -44.16 3.57
CA ASN A 2 -35.98 -43.55 3.65
C ASN A 2 -35.73 -42.04 3.73
N LYS A 3 -35.95 -41.30 2.64
CA LYS A 3 -35.97 -39.83 2.70
C LYS A 3 -37.01 -39.44 3.76
N ARG A 4 -36.58 -38.77 4.83
CA ARG A 4 -37.48 -38.17 5.82
C ARG A 4 -38.29 -37.10 5.06
N LYS A 5 -39.51 -37.46 4.67
CA LYS A 5 -40.42 -36.60 3.89
C LYS A 5 -41.43 -35.98 4.83
N GLY A 6 -41.50 -34.65 4.79
CA GLY A 6 -42.50 -33.87 5.51
C GLY A 6 -41.87 -32.59 6.04
N THR A 7 -42.53 -31.46 5.80
CA THR A 7 -42.10 -30.18 6.37
C THR A 7 -42.36 -30.14 7.87
N ILE A 8 -41.60 -29.32 8.60
CA ILE A 8 -41.88 -29.05 10.02
C ILE A 8 -43.34 -28.55 10.17
N ALA A 9 -43.80 -27.75 9.21
CA ALA A 9 -45.18 -27.27 9.12
C ALA A 9 -46.21 -28.42 9.00
N GLN A 10 -45.94 -29.45 8.20
CA GLN A 10 -46.82 -30.62 8.07
C GLN A 10 -46.89 -31.43 9.37
N ALA A 11 -45.77 -31.64 10.04
CA ALA A 11 -45.71 -32.35 11.32
C ALA A 11 -46.48 -31.60 12.43
N LEU A 12 -46.30 -30.28 12.53
CA LEU A 12 -47.03 -29.43 13.47
C LEU A 12 -48.54 -29.41 13.18
N ASN A 13 -48.94 -29.34 11.91
CA ASN A 13 -50.35 -29.36 11.53
C ASN A 13 -51.00 -30.71 11.87
N GLY A 14 -50.31 -31.83 11.62
CA GLY A 14 -50.75 -33.17 12.01
C GLY A 14 -50.91 -33.35 13.52
N PHE A 15 -50.01 -32.77 14.32
CA PHE A 15 -50.11 -32.75 15.78
C PHE A 15 -51.32 -31.94 16.28
N SER A 16 -51.55 -30.76 15.69
CA SER A 16 -52.69 -29.90 16.02
C SER A 16 -54.03 -30.56 15.70
N THR A 17 -54.19 -31.09 14.49
CA THR A 17 -55.44 -31.78 14.10
C THR A 17 -55.72 -33.01 14.95
N PHE A 18 -54.68 -33.78 15.33
CA PHE A 18 -54.84 -34.92 16.23
C PHE A 18 -55.35 -34.50 17.61
N THR A 19 -54.79 -33.42 18.17
CA THR A 19 -55.18 -32.88 19.48
C THR A 19 -56.62 -32.38 19.48
N ILE A 20 -57.04 -31.68 18.42
CA ILE A 20 -58.41 -31.18 18.25
C ILE A 20 -59.41 -32.35 18.22
N LYS A 21 -59.12 -33.41 17.45
CA LYS A 21 -59.99 -34.60 17.37
C LYS A 21 -60.15 -35.30 18.72
N LEU A 22 -59.08 -35.36 19.53
CA LEU A 22 -59.11 -35.98 20.85
C LEU A 22 -60.01 -35.19 21.82
N PHE A 23 -59.96 -33.85 21.77
CA PHE A 23 -60.83 -32.98 22.55
C PHE A 23 -62.30 -33.10 22.13
N GLN A 24 -62.57 -33.13 20.82
CA GLN A 24 -63.91 -33.34 20.27
C GLN A 24 -64.54 -34.66 20.77
N GLY A 25 -63.77 -35.74 20.84
CA GLY A 25 -64.23 -37.03 21.36
C GLY A 25 -64.73 -36.96 22.81
N ILE A 26 -64.00 -36.29 23.71
CA ILE A 26 -64.42 -36.13 25.10
C ILE A 26 -65.67 -35.25 25.21
N THR A 27 -65.74 -34.16 24.43
CA THR A 27 -66.92 -33.29 24.45
C THR A 27 -68.20 -34.01 24.04
N LEU A 28 -68.11 -34.94 23.06
CA LEU A 28 -69.25 -35.76 22.65
C LEU A 28 -69.72 -36.70 23.76
N ILE A 29 -68.79 -37.36 24.47
CA ILE A 29 -69.12 -38.24 25.60
C ILE A 29 -69.79 -37.45 26.73
N MET A 30 -69.30 -36.26 27.04
CA MET A 30 -69.90 -35.39 28.07
C MET A 30 -71.32 -34.91 27.69
N ALA A 31 -71.57 -34.65 26.41
CA ALA A 31 -72.90 -34.32 25.93
C ALA A 31 -73.90 -35.46 26.17
N ILE A 32 -73.47 -36.72 26.02
CA ILE A 32 -74.31 -37.89 26.32
C ILE A 32 -74.65 -37.96 27.82
N PHE A 33 -73.67 -37.76 28.70
CA PHE A 33 -73.91 -37.73 30.15
C PHE A 33 -74.91 -36.63 30.55
N LEU A 34 -74.77 -35.43 30.00
CA LEU A 34 -75.70 -34.32 30.22
C LEU A 34 -77.13 -34.67 29.77
N ALA A 35 -77.28 -35.30 28.60
CA ALA A 35 -78.60 -35.71 28.09
C ALA A 35 -79.27 -36.73 29.02
N VAL A 36 -78.53 -37.74 29.51
CA VAL A 36 -79.07 -38.76 30.43
C VAL A 36 -79.45 -38.18 31.79
N ILE A 37 -78.65 -37.24 32.33
CA ILE A 37 -78.99 -36.51 33.56
C ILE A 37 -80.28 -35.73 33.34
N PHE A 38 -80.41 -35.02 32.22
CA PHE A 38 -81.59 -34.23 31.89
C PHE A 38 -82.86 -35.09 31.84
N VAL A 39 -82.83 -36.25 31.20
CA VAL A 39 -83.96 -37.19 31.15
C VAL A 39 -84.37 -37.67 32.54
N ASN A 40 -83.42 -37.95 33.43
CA ASN A 40 -83.74 -38.40 34.79
C ASN A 40 -84.29 -37.28 35.68
N ILE A 41 -83.80 -36.04 35.52
CA ILE A 41 -84.37 -34.86 36.21
C ILE A 41 -85.79 -34.59 35.71
N TYR A 42 -86.00 -34.66 34.39
CA TYR A 42 -87.32 -34.49 33.79
C TYR A 42 -88.32 -35.52 34.31
N SER A 43 -87.90 -36.80 34.38
CA SER A 43 -88.72 -37.87 34.96
C SER A 43 -88.99 -37.63 36.44
N PHE A 44 -87.96 -37.32 37.24
CA PHE A 44 -88.09 -36.98 38.67
C PHE A 44 -89.20 -35.96 38.93
N TYR A 45 -89.17 -34.86 38.18
CA TYR A 45 -90.12 -33.77 38.36
C TYR A 45 -91.52 -34.11 37.83
N ASN A 46 -91.65 -34.49 36.56
CA ASN A 46 -92.97 -34.63 35.93
C ASN A 46 -93.69 -35.93 36.27
N VAL A 47 -92.96 -36.95 36.72
CA VAL A 47 -93.55 -38.25 37.09
C VAL A 47 -93.65 -38.35 38.60
N GLN A 48 -92.53 -38.44 39.32
CA GLN A 48 -92.58 -38.77 40.75
C GLN A 48 -93.11 -37.60 41.60
N PHE A 49 -92.55 -36.39 41.43
CA PHE A 49 -92.96 -35.23 42.22
C PHE A 49 -94.41 -34.78 41.93
N VAL A 50 -94.84 -34.80 40.67
CA VAL A 50 -96.24 -34.51 40.29
C VAL A 50 -97.20 -35.53 40.90
N THR A 51 -96.88 -36.84 40.84
CA THR A 51 -97.72 -37.90 41.41
C THR A 51 -97.89 -37.75 42.92
N GLU A 52 -96.80 -37.46 43.63
CA GLU A 52 -96.81 -37.20 45.07
C GLU A 52 -97.65 -35.94 45.41
N THR A 53 -97.52 -34.89 44.62
CA THR A 53 -98.31 -33.65 44.80
C THR A 53 -99.80 -33.90 44.59
N TYR A 54 -100.15 -34.61 43.52
CA TYR A 54 -101.54 -34.85 43.17
C TYR A 54 -102.21 -35.79 44.16
N GLN A 55 -101.56 -36.87 44.62
CA GLN A 55 -102.19 -37.73 45.63
C GLN A 55 -102.50 -36.96 46.92
N MET A 56 -101.61 -36.04 47.34
CA MET A 56 -101.85 -35.20 48.52
C MET A 56 -103.04 -34.25 48.32
N GLU A 57 -103.15 -33.60 47.16
CA GLU A 57 -104.31 -32.74 46.86
C GLU A 57 -105.61 -33.56 46.82
N ILE A 58 -105.59 -34.78 46.27
CA ILE A 58 -106.76 -35.67 46.30
C ILE A 58 -107.14 -36.04 47.74
N ARG A 59 -106.19 -36.48 48.57
CA ARG A 59 -106.48 -36.83 49.98
C ARG A 59 -107.09 -35.65 50.74
N LYS A 60 -106.57 -34.45 50.52
CA LYS A 60 -107.08 -33.20 51.09
C LYS A 60 -108.49 -32.87 50.57
N ASP A 61 -108.75 -33.07 49.27
CA ASP A 61 -110.06 -32.83 48.69
C ASP A 61 -111.09 -33.87 49.15
N VAL A 62 -110.72 -35.14 49.30
CA VAL A 62 -111.55 -36.21 49.91
C VAL A 62 -111.97 -35.84 51.34
N GLN A 63 -111.03 -35.38 52.17
CA GLN A 63 -111.34 -34.86 53.51
C GLN A 63 -112.28 -33.66 53.48
N THR A 64 -112.10 -32.78 52.48
CA THR A 64 -112.96 -31.61 52.29
C THR A 64 -114.38 -32.00 51.88
N ILE A 65 -114.53 -32.98 50.97
CA ILE A 65 -115.83 -33.53 50.53
C ILE A 65 -116.56 -34.13 51.72
N ASN A 66 -115.90 -34.99 52.51
CA ASN A 66 -116.48 -35.56 53.74
C ASN A 66 -116.96 -34.48 54.70
N LYS A 67 -116.14 -33.43 54.93
CA LYS A 67 -116.51 -32.30 55.79
C LYS A 67 -117.75 -31.55 55.24
N ARG A 68 -117.84 -31.35 53.93
CA ARG A 68 -118.96 -30.65 53.30
C ARG A 68 -120.25 -31.47 53.33
N LEU A 69 -120.17 -32.78 53.11
CA LEU A 69 -121.30 -33.70 53.25
C LEU A 69 -121.81 -33.73 54.70
N LEU A 70 -120.91 -33.81 55.68
CA LEU A 70 -121.28 -33.70 57.10
C LEU A 70 -121.89 -32.33 57.43
N LEU A 71 -121.40 -31.25 56.83
CA LEU A 71 -121.99 -29.91 57.01
C LEU A 71 -123.41 -29.85 56.44
N ALA A 72 -123.67 -30.47 55.29
CA ALA A 72 -125.02 -30.57 54.71
C ALA A 72 -125.96 -31.37 55.62
N VAL A 73 -125.49 -32.48 56.21
CA VAL A 73 -126.25 -33.24 57.22
C VAL A 73 -126.53 -32.40 58.46
N ALA A 74 -125.53 -31.69 58.98
CA ALA A 74 -125.61 -30.95 60.23
C ALA A 74 -126.45 -29.66 60.13
N SER A 75 -126.43 -28.97 58.98
CA SER A 75 -127.24 -27.77 58.77
C SER A 75 -128.72 -28.12 58.61
N ASN A 76 -129.02 -29.26 57.97
CA ASN A 76 -130.37 -29.66 57.58
C ASN A 76 -131.12 -28.53 56.82
N ASP A 77 -130.37 -27.76 56.03
CA ASP A 77 -130.82 -26.58 55.31
C ASP A 77 -130.65 -26.81 53.80
N SER A 78 -131.72 -26.57 53.04
CA SER A 78 -131.77 -26.81 51.60
C SER A 78 -130.84 -25.90 50.79
N GLU A 79 -130.66 -24.64 51.19
CA GLU A 79 -129.71 -23.72 50.52
C GLU A 79 -128.27 -24.14 50.80
N VAL A 80 -127.96 -24.52 52.05
CA VAL A 80 -126.61 -24.99 52.42
C VAL A 80 -126.27 -26.29 51.70
N THR A 81 -127.24 -27.21 51.59
CA THR A 81 -127.08 -28.49 50.88
C THR A 81 -126.86 -28.28 49.38
N ALA A 82 -127.62 -27.39 48.75
CA ALA A 82 -127.44 -27.04 47.34
C ALA A 82 -126.06 -26.40 47.08
N ALA A 83 -125.59 -25.52 47.97
CA ALA A 83 -124.26 -24.92 47.87
C ALA A 83 -123.12 -25.95 48.06
N GLN A 84 -123.31 -26.97 48.92
CA GLN A 84 -122.34 -28.05 49.02
C GLN A 84 -122.36 -28.93 47.77
N LYS A 85 -123.54 -29.22 47.22
CA LYS A 85 -123.69 -29.98 45.97
C LYS A 85 -122.92 -29.34 44.82
N GLU A 86 -123.12 -28.04 44.59
CA GLU A 86 -122.45 -27.30 43.52
C GLU A 86 -120.92 -27.34 43.67
N ASP A 87 -120.41 -27.24 44.90
CA ASP A 87 -118.97 -27.36 45.16
C ASP A 87 -118.44 -28.79 44.97
N LEU A 88 -119.21 -29.81 45.36
CA LEU A 88 -118.88 -31.21 45.08
C LEU A 88 -118.83 -31.44 43.56
N GLU A 89 -119.86 -31.02 42.82
CA GLU A 89 -119.95 -31.12 41.35
C GLU A 89 -118.76 -30.42 40.65
N GLY A 90 -118.21 -29.35 41.22
CA GLY A 90 -116.99 -28.71 40.73
C GLY A 90 -115.68 -29.44 41.09
N ARG A 91 -115.65 -30.19 42.20
CA ARG A 91 -114.44 -30.87 42.70
C ARG A 91 -114.21 -32.23 42.05
N PHE A 92 -115.26 -33.02 41.83
CA PHE A 92 -115.13 -34.37 41.28
C PHE A 92 -114.38 -34.41 39.92
N PRO A 93 -114.72 -33.56 38.92
CA PRO A 93 -113.99 -33.54 37.64
C PRO A 93 -112.53 -33.11 37.77
N LYS A 94 -112.23 -32.20 38.70
CA LYS A 94 -110.86 -31.74 38.96
C LYS A 94 -110.00 -32.86 39.53
N ILE A 95 -110.55 -33.62 40.48
CA ILE A 95 -109.88 -34.75 41.11
C ILE A 95 -109.70 -35.91 40.11
N GLU A 96 -110.68 -36.15 39.23
CA GLU A 96 -110.55 -37.12 38.14
C GLU A 96 -109.37 -36.79 37.21
N GLY A 97 -109.14 -35.51 36.92
CA GLY A 97 -107.94 -35.06 36.18
C GLY A 97 -106.62 -35.37 36.90
N TYR A 98 -106.61 -35.29 38.24
CA TYR A 98 -105.45 -35.70 39.05
C TYR A 98 -105.25 -37.21 39.01
N PHE A 99 -106.32 -38.00 39.10
CA PHE A 99 -106.24 -39.47 38.97
C PHE A 99 -105.72 -39.91 37.61
N SER A 100 -106.18 -39.29 36.52
CA SER A 100 -105.65 -39.59 35.18
C SER A 100 -104.14 -39.38 35.12
N THR A 101 -103.65 -38.27 35.66
CA THR A 101 -102.22 -37.96 35.65
C THR A 101 -101.43 -38.90 36.57
N ILE A 102 -101.98 -39.24 37.74
CA ILE A 102 -101.38 -40.22 38.65
C ILE A 102 -101.32 -41.60 37.98
N SER A 103 -102.37 -42.02 37.28
CA SER A 103 -102.42 -43.31 36.58
C SER A 103 -101.42 -43.38 35.43
N ASP A 104 -101.27 -42.30 34.65
CA ASP A 104 -100.27 -42.23 33.57
C ASP A 104 -98.83 -42.27 34.12
N ASN A 105 -98.61 -41.72 35.31
CA ASN A 105 -97.31 -41.67 35.96
C ASN A 105 -96.98 -42.92 36.79
N LEU A 106 -98.00 -43.58 37.36
CA LEU A 106 -97.90 -44.84 38.06
C LEU A 106 -97.66 -45.92 37.02
N ASN A 107 -96.41 -46.33 36.91
CA ASN A 107 -96.02 -47.50 36.12
C ASN A 107 -96.45 -48.81 36.83
N ASN A 108 -97.70 -48.87 37.28
CA ASN A 108 -98.35 -49.92 38.05
C ASN A 108 -99.85 -49.91 37.73
N ASP A 109 -100.21 -50.62 36.65
CA ASP A 109 -101.59 -50.71 36.14
C ASP A 109 -102.58 -51.23 37.19
N THR A 110 -102.11 -52.06 38.13
CA THR A 110 -102.97 -52.63 39.18
C THR A 110 -103.40 -51.55 40.16
N LEU A 111 -102.46 -50.72 40.63
CA LEU A 111 -102.76 -49.63 41.56
C LEU A 111 -103.57 -48.51 40.89
N GLY A 112 -103.25 -48.17 39.63
CA GLY A 112 -104.03 -47.21 38.84
C GLY A 112 -105.51 -47.62 38.71
N SER A 113 -105.75 -48.89 38.37
CA SER A 113 -107.11 -49.44 38.27
C SER A 113 -107.83 -49.47 39.63
N GLN A 114 -107.12 -49.78 40.71
CA GLN A 114 -107.65 -49.77 42.08
C GLN A 114 -108.03 -48.36 42.52
N LEU A 115 -107.15 -47.36 42.31
CA LEU A 115 -107.43 -45.95 42.59
C LEU A 115 -108.69 -45.46 41.87
N THR A 116 -108.83 -45.82 40.60
CA THR A 116 -110.00 -45.42 39.79
C THR A 116 -111.29 -46.05 40.31
N THR A 117 -111.22 -47.33 40.72
CA THR A 117 -112.35 -48.06 41.28
C THR A 117 -112.75 -47.52 42.65
N ASN A 118 -111.78 -47.29 43.53
CA ASN A 118 -111.98 -46.74 44.87
C ASN A 118 -112.48 -45.28 44.81
N TRP A 119 -111.99 -44.51 43.84
CA TRP A 119 -112.49 -43.17 43.56
C TRP A 119 -113.95 -43.18 43.15
N LYS A 120 -114.32 -44.05 42.20
CA LYS A 120 -115.71 -44.15 41.74
C LYS A 120 -116.65 -44.58 42.86
N ALA A 121 -116.23 -45.54 43.69
CA ALA A 121 -116.99 -45.94 44.87
C ALA A 121 -117.19 -44.78 45.87
N PHE A 122 -116.16 -43.95 46.10
CA PHE A 122 -116.25 -42.76 46.95
C PHE A 122 -117.16 -41.67 46.36
N GLU A 123 -117.09 -41.45 45.04
CA GLU A 123 -117.97 -40.52 44.32
C GLU A 123 -119.43 -40.95 44.42
N ASP A 124 -119.73 -42.20 44.07
CA ASP A 124 -121.10 -42.72 44.10
C ASP A 124 -121.67 -42.66 45.53
N ALA A 125 -120.88 -43.03 46.54
CA ALA A 125 -121.28 -42.93 47.95
C ALA A 125 -121.49 -41.48 48.42
N SER A 126 -120.68 -40.54 47.93
CA SER A 126 -120.81 -39.11 48.25
C SER A 126 -122.13 -38.54 47.74
N PHE A 127 -122.50 -38.86 46.50
CA PHE A 127 -123.77 -38.42 45.92
C PHE A 127 -124.98 -39.16 46.50
N GLU A 128 -124.84 -40.44 46.87
CA GLU A 128 -125.91 -41.18 47.55
C GLU A 128 -126.20 -40.61 48.94
N MET A 129 -125.15 -40.27 49.70
CA MET A 129 -125.29 -39.57 50.99
C MET A 129 -125.97 -38.21 50.81
N LEU A 130 -125.58 -37.44 49.79
CA LEU A 130 -126.20 -36.17 49.48
C LEU A 130 -127.69 -36.32 49.12
N ALA A 131 -128.06 -37.36 48.37
CA ALA A 131 -129.45 -37.65 48.02
C ALA A 131 -130.32 -38.02 49.23
N LEU A 132 -129.74 -38.63 50.27
CA LEU A 132 -130.42 -38.87 51.55
C LEU A 132 -130.70 -37.55 52.28
N VAL A 133 -129.73 -36.62 52.29
CA VAL A 133 -129.89 -35.28 52.86
C VAL A 133 -130.95 -34.47 52.10
N GLU A 134 -130.97 -34.51 50.76
CA GLU A 134 -131.98 -33.83 49.93
C GLU A 134 -133.41 -34.34 50.18
N LYS A 135 -133.58 -35.61 50.59
CA LYS A 135 -134.87 -36.19 50.99
C LYS A 135 -135.27 -35.84 52.43
N GLY A 136 -134.44 -35.11 53.16
CA GLY A 136 -134.63 -34.74 54.56
C GLY A 136 -134.28 -35.85 55.56
N ASP A 137 -133.67 -36.95 55.12
CA ASP A 137 -133.27 -38.09 55.98
C ASP A 137 -131.85 -37.90 56.52
N THR A 138 -131.69 -36.94 57.42
CA THR A 138 -130.39 -36.65 58.05
C THR A 138 -129.88 -37.77 58.94
N LYS A 139 -130.78 -38.58 59.52
CA LYS A 139 -130.40 -39.69 60.40
C LYS A 139 -129.88 -40.88 59.57
N GLY A 140 -130.55 -41.21 58.47
CA GLY A 140 -130.08 -42.20 57.50
C GLY A 140 -128.78 -41.77 56.83
N ALA A 141 -128.62 -40.49 56.50
CA ALA A 141 -127.36 -39.97 55.94
C ALA A 141 -126.17 -40.10 56.93
N LEU A 142 -126.40 -39.91 58.24
CA LEU A 142 -125.36 -40.07 59.26
C LEU A 142 -124.99 -41.56 59.49
N GLU A 143 -125.98 -42.46 59.45
CA GLU A 143 -125.71 -43.91 59.47
C GLU A 143 -124.94 -44.34 58.22
N TYR A 144 -125.34 -43.88 57.03
CA TYR A 144 -124.65 -44.16 55.77
C TYR A 144 -123.22 -43.60 55.75
N TYR A 145 -122.99 -42.43 56.37
CA TYR A 145 -121.65 -41.90 56.57
C TYR A 145 -120.77 -42.87 57.37
N ASN A 146 -121.26 -43.34 58.52
CA ASN A 146 -120.50 -44.22 59.40
C ASN A 146 -120.33 -45.63 58.84
N SER A 147 -121.27 -46.14 58.05
CA SER A 147 -121.21 -47.51 57.51
C SER A 147 -120.49 -47.61 56.17
N THR A 148 -120.70 -46.63 55.28
CA THR A 148 -120.33 -46.75 53.86
C THR A 148 -119.35 -45.67 53.46
N LEU A 149 -119.71 -44.38 53.61
CA LEU A 149 -118.87 -43.30 53.08
C LEU A 149 -117.50 -43.24 53.77
N ASN A 150 -117.45 -43.47 55.09
CA ASN A 150 -116.18 -43.50 55.83
C ASN A 150 -115.28 -44.66 55.36
N ASP A 151 -115.85 -45.85 55.13
CA ASP A 151 -115.09 -47.03 54.69
C ASP A 151 -114.51 -46.87 53.28
N VAL A 152 -115.31 -46.37 52.33
CA VAL A 152 -114.80 -46.08 50.97
C VAL A 152 -113.81 -44.91 50.98
N SER A 153 -113.97 -43.94 51.88
CA SER A 153 -113.02 -42.85 52.07
C SER A 153 -111.69 -43.32 52.64
N GLU A 154 -111.69 -44.21 53.63
CA GLU A 154 -110.46 -44.79 54.20
C GLU A 154 -109.75 -45.67 53.17
N THR A 155 -110.50 -46.52 52.46
CA THR A 155 -109.95 -47.37 51.38
C THR A 155 -109.29 -46.55 50.27
N LEU A 156 -109.91 -45.42 49.88
CA LEU A 156 -109.33 -44.49 48.92
C LEU A 156 -108.08 -43.79 49.47
N ALA A 157 -108.12 -43.36 50.75
CA ALA A 157 -106.99 -42.72 51.40
C ALA A 157 -105.77 -43.64 51.50
N ASP A 158 -105.98 -44.93 51.83
CA ASP A 158 -104.93 -45.94 51.89
C ASP A 158 -104.31 -46.19 50.50
N SER A 159 -105.14 -46.26 49.46
CA SER A 159 -104.67 -46.42 48.07
C SER A 159 -103.83 -45.21 47.61
N LEU A 160 -104.21 -44.00 48.03
CA LEU A 160 -103.46 -42.77 47.75
C LEU A 160 -102.16 -42.69 48.57
N ASP A 161 -102.15 -43.21 49.80
CA ASP A 161 -100.95 -43.31 50.63
C ASP A 161 -99.93 -44.30 50.05
N GLU A 162 -100.41 -45.46 49.57
CA GLU A 162 -99.58 -46.43 48.84
C GLU A 162 -99.01 -45.81 47.54
N THR A 163 -99.80 -45.00 46.85
CA THR A 163 -99.35 -44.24 45.68
C THR A 163 -98.25 -43.25 46.02
N GLY A 164 -98.43 -42.50 47.12
CA GLY A 164 -97.44 -41.55 47.62
C GLY A 164 -96.11 -42.24 47.98
N THR A 165 -96.18 -43.33 48.73
CA THR A 165 -94.98 -44.10 49.13
C THR A 165 -94.24 -44.72 47.94
N LEU A 166 -94.96 -45.18 46.91
CA LEU A 166 -94.36 -45.64 45.65
C LEU A 166 -93.68 -44.51 44.88
N ALA A 167 -94.33 -43.36 44.77
CA ALA A 167 -93.77 -42.18 44.12
C ALA A 167 -92.51 -41.68 44.83
N GLU A 168 -92.52 -41.61 46.17
CA GLU A 168 -91.39 -41.20 47.00
C GLU A 168 -90.20 -42.17 46.84
N LYS A 169 -90.45 -43.48 46.86
CA LYS A 169 -89.40 -44.50 46.65
C LYS A 169 -88.80 -44.42 45.24
N ALA A 170 -89.64 -44.19 44.22
CA ALA A 170 -89.19 -43.98 42.85
C ALA A 170 -88.39 -42.67 42.72
N ALA A 171 -88.79 -41.60 43.41
CA ALA A 171 -88.10 -40.30 43.43
C ALA A 171 -86.69 -40.45 44.03
N ALA A 172 -86.58 -41.11 45.18
CA ALA A 172 -85.31 -41.42 45.83
C ALA A 172 -84.40 -42.26 44.91
N GLY A 173 -84.98 -43.23 44.19
CA GLY A 173 -84.27 -44.02 43.18
C GLY A 173 -83.71 -43.18 42.03
N LYS A 174 -84.51 -42.25 41.49
CA LYS A 174 -84.08 -41.32 40.43
C LYS A 174 -83.01 -40.36 40.90
N TYR A 175 -83.15 -39.78 42.10
CA TYR A 175 -82.14 -38.92 42.69
C TYR A 175 -80.80 -39.65 42.88
N ARG A 176 -80.83 -40.88 43.42
CA ARG A 176 -79.60 -41.70 43.57
C ARG A 176 -78.96 -42.02 42.21
N THR A 177 -79.77 -42.32 41.20
CA THR A 177 -79.29 -42.59 39.84
C THR A 177 -78.59 -41.35 39.24
N ILE A 178 -79.15 -40.15 39.43
CA ILE A 178 -78.52 -38.89 38.98
C ILE A 178 -77.15 -38.68 39.65
N LEU A 179 -77.04 -38.89 40.96
CA LEU A 179 -75.76 -38.73 41.67
C LEU A 179 -74.67 -39.69 41.15
N VAL A 180 -75.03 -40.96 40.88
CA VAL A 180 -74.10 -41.94 40.31
C VAL A 180 -73.64 -41.53 38.91
N ILE A 181 -74.56 -41.02 38.07
CA ILE A 181 -74.23 -40.56 36.71
C ILE A 181 -73.31 -39.33 36.76
N ILE A 182 -73.55 -38.37 37.65
CA ILE A 182 -72.68 -37.20 37.84
C ILE A 182 -71.28 -37.65 38.28
N GLY A 183 -71.18 -38.55 39.26
CA GLY A 183 -69.89 -39.10 39.70
C GLY A 183 -69.13 -39.80 38.58
N ALA A 184 -69.82 -40.63 37.79
CA ALA A 184 -69.23 -41.30 36.62
C ALA A 184 -68.76 -40.30 35.55
N ALA A 185 -69.55 -39.25 35.27
CA ALA A 185 -69.20 -38.21 34.31
C ALA A 185 -67.91 -37.45 34.71
N VAL A 186 -67.78 -37.09 35.99
CA VAL A 186 -66.58 -36.42 36.52
C VAL A 186 -65.34 -37.31 36.40
N VAL A 187 -65.45 -38.60 36.73
CA VAL A 187 -64.34 -39.55 36.61
C VAL A 187 -63.89 -39.71 35.15
N VAL A 188 -64.83 -39.85 34.21
CA VAL A 188 -64.53 -39.95 32.78
C VAL A 188 -63.86 -38.68 32.26
N LEU A 189 -64.31 -37.50 32.71
CA LEU A 189 -63.71 -36.22 32.35
C LEU A 189 -62.27 -36.10 32.85
N ILE A 190 -62.00 -36.48 34.11
CA ILE A 190 -60.63 -36.44 34.68
C ILE A 190 -59.71 -37.41 33.94
N ILE A 191 -60.13 -38.66 33.74
CA ILE A 191 -59.33 -39.66 33.01
C ILE A 191 -59.06 -39.18 31.58
N GLY A 192 -60.08 -38.66 30.91
CA GLY A 192 -59.95 -38.13 29.56
C GLY A 192 -58.93 -36.98 29.48
N LEU A 193 -58.97 -36.03 30.41
CA LEU A 193 -58.00 -34.93 30.47
C LEU A 193 -56.56 -35.44 30.70
N ILE A 194 -56.37 -36.40 31.62
CA ILE A 194 -55.05 -37.00 31.88
C ILE A 194 -54.50 -37.67 30.63
N VAL A 195 -55.35 -38.41 29.90
CA VAL A 195 -54.96 -39.08 28.64
C VAL A 195 -54.58 -38.05 27.57
N ILE A 196 -55.37 -36.98 27.39
CA ILE A 196 -55.04 -35.89 26.46
C ILE A 196 -53.66 -35.30 26.80
N ILE A 197 -53.45 -34.91 28.05
CA ILE A 197 -52.20 -34.27 28.50
C ILE A 197 -51.01 -35.21 28.28
N THR A 198 -51.16 -36.50 28.61
CA THR A 198 -50.07 -37.48 28.51
C THR A 198 -49.69 -37.76 27.06
N ILE A 199 -50.67 -37.95 26.17
CA ILE A 199 -50.41 -38.18 24.74
C ILE A 199 -49.80 -36.93 24.10
N ASN A 200 -50.30 -35.74 24.42
CA ASN A 200 -49.75 -34.49 23.90
C ASN A 200 -48.32 -34.25 24.37
N LYS A 201 -48.01 -34.48 25.65
CA LYS A 201 -46.64 -34.41 26.16
C LYS A 201 -45.71 -35.38 25.44
N LYS A 202 -46.13 -36.64 25.23
CA LYS A 202 -45.31 -37.65 24.55
C LYS A 202 -45.04 -37.30 23.09
N LYS A 203 -46.08 -36.90 22.33
CA LYS A 203 -45.95 -36.52 20.93
C LYS A 203 -45.17 -35.20 20.74
N SER A 204 -45.40 -34.21 21.60
CA SER A 204 -44.64 -32.95 21.59
C SER A 204 -43.16 -33.19 21.88
N LYS A 205 -42.83 -34.03 22.87
CA LYS A 205 -41.43 -34.39 23.16
C LYS A 205 -40.75 -35.09 21.98
N ALA A 206 -41.45 -36.00 21.30
CA ALA A 206 -40.92 -36.69 20.12
C ALA A 206 -40.62 -35.73 18.96
N LEU A 207 -41.56 -34.82 18.65
CA LEU A 207 -41.37 -33.80 17.61
C LEU A 207 -40.24 -32.82 17.93
N ILE A 208 -40.11 -32.40 19.19
CA ILE A 208 -39.03 -31.50 19.61
C ILE A 208 -37.69 -32.21 19.48
N HIS A 209 -37.59 -33.48 19.92
CA HIS A 209 -36.35 -34.24 19.84
C HIS A 209 -35.87 -34.47 18.41
N GLU A 210 -36.79 -34.75 17.48
CA GLU A 210 -36.46 -34.95 16.06
C GLU A 210 -35.92 -33.65 15.41
N ILE A 211 -36.52 -32.49 15.73
CA ILE A 211 -36.03 -31.18 15.26
C ILE A 211 -34.69 -30.82 15.91
N GLU A 212 -34.52 -31.13 17.21
CA GLU A 212 -33.29 -30.87 17.96
C GLU A 212 -32.11 -31.67 17.40
N GLU A 213 -32.31 -32.96 17.10
CA GLU A 213 -31.29 -33.83 16.49
C GLU A 213 -30.88 -33.33 15.10
N ASP A 214 -31.85 -32.95 14.26
CA ASP A 214 -31.60 -32.44 12.91
C ASP A 214 -30.89 -31.07 12.94
N LEU A 215 -31.21 -30.21 13.90
CA LEU A 215 -30.53 -28.91 14.09
C LEU A 215 -29.14 -29.04 14.72
N ASP A 216 -28.89 -30.06 15.54
CA ASP A 216 -27.57 -30.32 16.13
C ASP A 216 -26.50 -30.62 15.07
N VAL A 217 -26.88 -31.29 13.97
CA VAL A 217 -25.98 -31.51 12.82
C VAL A 217 -25.55 -30.18 12.19
N LEU A 218 -26.50 -29.26 11.99
CA LEU A 218 -26.20 -27.91 11.51
C LEU A 218 -25.35 -27.13 12.52
N ALA A 219 -25.69 -27.21 13.81
CA ALA A 219 -24.95 -26.51 14.86
C ALA A 219 -23.48 -26.93 14.88
N LYS A 220 -23.20 -28.25 14.89
CA LYS A 220 -21.84 -28.79 14.82
C LYS A 220 -21.09 -28.36 13.57
N ALA A 221 -21.74 -28.42 12.41
CA ALA A 221 -21.11 -28.02 11.16
C ALA A 221 -20.75 -26.53 11.15
N THR A 222 -21.68 -25.66 11.59
CA THR A 222 -21.43 -24.22 11.70
C THR A 222 -20.42 -23.87 12.78
N GLU A 223 -20.33 -24.64 13.87
CA GLU A 223 -19.31 -24.47 14.91
C GLU A 223 -17.90 -24.73 14.36
N GLU A 224 -17.73 -25.79 13.57
CA GLU A 224 -16.45 -26.08 12.93
C GLU A 224 -16.07 -25.02 11.89
N ILE A 225 -17.02 -24.58 11.06
CA ILE A 225 -16.80 -23.46 10.12
C ILE A 225 -16.41 -22.18 10.87
N ALA A 226 -17.06 -21.88 12.00
CA ALA A 226 -16.74 -20.72 12.82
C ALA A 226 -15.34 -20.79 13.45
N LYS A 227 -14.79 -21.99 13.66
CA LYS A 227 -13.39 -22.21 14.06
C LYS A 227 -12.40 -22.13 12.89
N GLY A 228 -12.88 -21.96 11.66
CA GLY A 228 -12.06 -21.93 10.43
C GLY A 228 -11.90 -23.29 9.76
N ASN A 229 -12.52 -24.35 10.29
CA ASN A 229 -12.52 -25.67 9.66
C ASN A 229 -13.62 -25.72 8.59
N VAL A 230 -13.26 -25.41 7.34
CA VAL A 230 -14.23 -25.40 6.23
C VAL A 230 -14.41 -26.78 5.58
N HIS A 231 -13.48 -27.71 5.78
CA HIS A 231 -13.55 -29.08 5.25
C HIS A 231 -14.46 -29.99 6.09
N VAL A 232 -15.71 -29.58 6.32
CA VAL A 232 -16.66 -30.28 7.18
C VAL A 232 -17.66 -31.07 6.33
N GLU A 233 -17.71 -32.37 6.55
CA GLU A 233 -18.71 -33.23 5.91
C GLU A 233 -20.04 -33.13 6.67
N ILE A 234 -21.04 -32.49 6.04
CA ILE A 234 -22.39 -32.39 6.58
C ILE A 234 -23.21 -33.57 6.07
N ASP A 235 -23.29 -34.68 6.81
CA ASP A 235 -24.10 -35.85 6.45
C ASP A 235 -25.57 -35.65 6.85
N TYR A 236 -26.33 -34.92 6.04
CA TYR A 236 -27.76 -34.71 6.21
C TYR A 236 -28.47 -34.59 4.85
N ASP A 237 -29.30 -35.58 4.50
CA ASP A 237 -30.11 -35.58 3.27
C ASP A 237 -31.59 -35.75 3.61
N ALA A 238 -32.30 -34.63 3.66
CA ALA A 238 -33.74 -34.58 3.90
C ALA A 238 -34.42 -33.62 2.92
N ASP A 239 -35.64 -33.95 2.50
CA ASP A 239 -36.45 -33.14 1.59
C ASP A 239 -37.39 -32.24 2.41
N ASN A 240 -36.80 -31.40 3.26
CA ASN A 240 -37.49 -30.49 4.18
C ASN A 240 -36.75 -29.13 4.30
N GLU A 241 -37.25 -28.23 5.14
CA GLU A 241 -36.66 -26.91 5.33
C GLU A 241 -35.21 -26.96 5.81
N ILE A 242 -34.88 -27.89 6.72
CA ILE A 242 -33.52 -28.09 7.23
C ILE A 242 -32.60 -28.59 6.10
N GLY A 243 -33.07 -29.50 5.25
CA GLY A 243 -32.28 -30.03 4.14
C GLY A 243 -31.97 -28.99 3.08
N ARG A 244 -32.88 -28.03 2.84
CA ARG A 244 -32.61 -26.88 1.98
C ARG A 244 -31.51 -25.98 2.55
N VAL A 245 -31.53 -25.74 3.87
CA VAL A 245 -30.48 -24.98 4.57
C VAL A 245 -29.15 -25.71 4.50
N VAL A 246 -29.13 -27.02 4.75
CA VAL A 246 -27.92 -27.85 4.62
C VAL A 246 -27.34 -27.78 3.22
N ASN A 247 -28.15 -27.90 2.17
CA ASN A 247 -27.65 -27.82 0.79
C ASN A 247 -27.08 -26.44 0.45
N GLN A 248 -27.73 -25.36 0.89
CA GLN A 248 -27.20 -24.00 0.73
C GLN A 248 -25.88 -23.81 1.50
N LEU A 249 -25.80 -24.36 2.72
CA LEU A 249 -24.58 -24.34 3.52
C LEU A 249 -23.46 -25.14 2.85
N ARG A 250 -23.73 -26.33 2.31
CA ARG A 250 -22.76 -27.12 1.53
C ARG A 250 -22.22 -26.32 0.35
N THR A 251 -23.09 -25.73 -0.47
CA THR A 251 -22.64 -24.90 -1.61
C THR A 251 -21.79 -23.72 -1.16
N ALA A 252 -22.15 -23.04 -0.06
CA ALA A 252 -21.34 -21.95 0.48
C ALA A 252 -19.97 -22.45 0.97
N VAL A 253 -19.93 -23.60 1.66
CA VAL A 253 -18.70 -24.24 2.13
C VAL A 253 -17.81 -24.69 0.97
N ASP A 254 -18.38 -25.32 -0.05
CA ASP A 254 -17.64 -25.75 -1.25
C ASP A 254 -17.00 -24.55 -1.96
N SER A 255 -17.73 -23.43 -2.07
CA SER A 255 -17.17 -22.18 -2.59
C SER A 255 -16.05 -21.63 -1.70
N LEU A 256 -16.20 -21.66 -0.38
CA LEU A 256 -15.15 -21.22 0.55
C LEU A 256 -13.90 -22.09 0.47
N ILE A 257 -14.05 -23.42 0.39
CA ILE A 257 -12.94 -24.36 0.19
C ILE A 257 -12.22 -24.01 -1.11
N TYR A 258 -12.95 -23.87 -2.22
CA TYR A 258 -12.36 -23.50 -3.51
C TYR A 258 -11.55 -22.20 -3.43
N TYR A 259 -12.11 -21.13 -2.85
CA TYR A 259 -11.40 -19.86 -2.73
C TYR A 259 -10.15 -19.96 -1.86
N ILE A 260 -10.24 -20.65 -0.72
CA ILE A 260 -9.10 -20.80 0.21
C ILE A 260 -7.98 -21.63 -0.43
N ASP A 261 -8.32 -22.73 -1.10
CA ASP A 261 -7.35 -23.59 -1.76
C ASP A 261 -6.67 -22.86 -2.93
N GLU A 262 -7.44 -22.14 -3.76
CA GLU A 262 -6.91 -21.40 -4.89
C GLU A 262 -6.00 -20.23 -4.44
N ILE A 263 -6.40 -19.50 -3.39
CA ILE A 263 -5.54 -18.48 -2.76
C ILE A 263 -4.27 -19.13 -2.19
N GLY A 264 -4.41 -20.25 -1.46
CA GLY A 264 -3.29 -20.96 -0.85
C GLY A 264 -2.29 -21.45 -1.89
N ASN A 265 -2.78 -22.02 -2.99
CA ASN A 265 -1.97 -22.51 -4.10
C ASN A 265 -1.22 -21.37 -4.78
N ASN A 266 -1.92 -20.29 -5.17
CA ASN A 266 -1.28 -19.14 -5.82
C ASN A 266 -0.27 -18.44 -4.91
N MET A 267 -0.60 -18.24 -3.63
CA MET A 267 0.35 -17.66 -2.67
C MET A 267 1.57 -18.56 -2.41
N SER A 268 1.39 -19.89 -2.42
CA SER A 268 2.50 -20.85 -2.33
C SER A 268 3.41 -20.81 -3.56
N THR A 269 2.83 -20.68 -4.76
CA THR A 269 3.56 -20.49 -6.02
C THR A 269 4.38 -19.20 -6.00
N MET A 270 3.77 -18.09 -5.54
CA MET A 270 4.45 -16.80 -5.38
C MET A 270 5.57 -16.85 -4.33
N ALA A 271 5.39 -17.59 -3.24
CA ALA A 271 6.44 -17.80 -2.23
C ALA A 271 7.66 -18.56 -2.78
N GLN A 272 7.48 -19.36 -3.84
CA GLN A 272 8.56 -20.03 -4.57
C GLN A 272 9.20 -19.15 -5.65
N GLY A 273 8.71 -17.92 -5.80
CA GLY A 273 9.22 -16.93 -6.74
C GLY A 273 8.52 -16.91 -8.10
N ASP A 274 7.41 -17.62 -8.26
CA ASP A 274 6.61 -17.59 -9.48
C ASP A 274 5.42 -16.63 -9.33
N PHE A 275 5.53 -15.47 -9.98
CA PHE A 275 4.55 -14.41 -10.02
C PHE A 275 3.68 -14.47 -11.28
N ASN A 276 3.86 -15.46 -12.14
CA ASN A 276 2.98 -15.70 -13.29
C ASN A 276 1.74 -16.51 -12.88
N VAL A 277 1.05 -16.07 -11.83
CA VAL A 277 -0.14 -16.73 -11.30
C VAL A 277 -1.41 -16.35 -12.06
N THR A 278 -2.30 -17.32 -12.20
CA THR A 278 -3.61 -17.19 -12.85
C THR A 278 -4.66 -17.92 -12.02
N PHE A 279 -5.88 -17.39 -12.00
CA PHE A 279 -7.02 -18.04 -11.35
C PHE A 279 -7.81 -18.83 -12.40
N ASP A 280 -8.13 -20.10 -12.11
CA ASP A 280 -8.87 -20.95 -13.05
C ASP A 280 -10.32 -20.50 -13.24
N LYS A 281 -10.92 -19.92 -12.20
CA LYS A 281 -12.28 -19.38 -12.20
C LYS A 281 -12.33 -18.11 -11.36
N ASP A 282 -13.08 -17.13 -11.86
CA ASP A 282 -13.35 -15.90 -11.11
C ASP A 282 -14.07 -16.18 -9.78
N PHE A 283 -13.61 -15.50 -8.75
CA PHE A 283 -14.26 -15.53 -7.44
C PHE A 283 -15.55 -14.70 -7.46
N ASP A 284 -16.58 -15.16 -6.75
CA ASP A 284 -17.85 -14.46 -6.62
C ASP A 284 -17.89 -13.56 -5.36
N GLY A 285 -18.66 -12.46 -5.42
CA GLY A 285 -18.89 -11.56 -4.29
C GLY A 285 -17.61 -10.89 -3.76
N ASP A 286 -17.50 -10.77 -2.43
CA ASP A 286 -16.39 -10.07 -1.75
C ASP A 286 -15.02 -10.75 -1.96
N PHE A 287 -14.98 -12.03 -2.36
CA PHE A 287 -13.73 -12.72 -2.68
C PHE A 287 -13.08 -12.22 -3.96
N ARG A 288 -13.85 -11.60 -4.87
CA ARG A 288 -13.28 -11.02 -6.11
C ARG A 288 -12.28 -9.91 -5.82
N ASP A 289 -12.50 -9.12 -4.77
CA ASP A 289 -11.54 -8.09 -4.38
C ASP A 289 -10.21 -8.69 -3.92
N ILE A 290 -10.25 -9.89 -3.30
CA ILE A 290 -9.04 -10.63 -2.93
C ILE A 290 -8.31 -11.14 -4.18
N GLN A 291 -9.03 -11.72 -5.14
CA GLN A 291 -8.45 -12.13 -6.43
C GLN A 291 -7.75 -10.95 -7.11
N ASN A 292 -8.45 -9.83 -7.27
CA ASN A 292 -7.92 -8.62 -7.88
C ASN A 292 -6.66 -8.10 -7.14
N ALA A 293 -6.67 -8.14 -5.81
CA ALA A 293 -5.53 -7.71 -5.00
C ALA A 293 -4.31 -8.62 -5.20
N ILE A 294 -4.50 -9.94 -5.30
CA ILE A 294 -3.41 -10.89 -5.58
C ILE A 294 -2.87 -10.67 -7.00
N GLU A 295 -3.74 -10.52 -8.00
CA GLU A 295 -3.33 -10.26 -9.38
C GLU A 295 -2.55 -8.95 -9.50
N ALA A 296 -3.04 -7.88 -8.86
CA ALA A 296 -2.36 -6.58 -8.83
C ALA A 296 -1.02 -6.65 -8.10
N PHE A 297 -0.94 -7.38 -6.98
CA PHE A 297 0.32 -7.60 -6.27
C PHE A 297 1.33 -8.36 -7.14
N SER A 298 0.89 -9.41 -7.83
CA SER A 298 1.73 -10.18 -8.74
C SER A 298 2.25 -9.35 -9.91
N GLN A 299 1.39 -8.50 -10.48
CA GLN A 299 1.77 -7.56 -11.53
C GLN A 299 2.80 -6.55 -11.02
N GLN A 300 2.52 -5.90 -9.88
CA GLN A 300 3.40 -4.87 -9.32
C GLN A 300 4.80 -5.40 -9.00
N ILE A 301 4.90 -6.61 -8.44
CA ILE A 301 6.20 -7.25 -8.20
C ILE A 301 6.90 -7.58 -9.52
N SER A 302 6.16 -8.09 -10.52
CA SER A 302 6.72 -8.39 -11.83
C SER A 302 7.26 -7.14 -12.54
N ASP A 303 6.53 -6.03 -12.48
CA ASP A 303 6.94 -4.74 -13.03
C ASP A 303 8.19 -4.23 -12.32
N SER A 304 8.21 -4.22 -10.98
CA SER A 304 9.37 -3.78 -10.21
C SER A 304 10.62 -4.64 -10.45
N MET A 305 10.47 -5.96 -10.57
CA MET A 305 11.58 -6.86 -10.92
C MET A 305 12.09 -6.63 -12.34
N THR A 306 11.19 -6.34 -13.28
CA THR A 306 11.55 -5.97 -14.66
C THR A 306 12.34 -4.66 -14.69
N GLU A 307 11.89 -3.65 -13.96
CA GLU A 307 12.62 -2.37 -13.82
C GLU A 307 14.02 -2.59 -13.21
N ILE A 308 14.16 -3.46 -12.21
CA ILE A 308 15.47 -3.81 -11.63
C ILE A 308 16.37 -4.49 -12.68
N MET A 309 15.83 -5.35 -13.55
CA MET A 309 16.62 -5.96 -14.63
C MET A 309 17.10 -4.91 -15.63
N GLU A 310 16.23 -4.00 -16.06
CA GLU A 310 16.59 -2.91 -16.98
C GLU A 310 17.67 -1.99 -16.37
N VAL A 311 17.51 -1.61 -15.10
CA VAL A 311 18.51 -0.81 -14.38
C VAL A 311 19.83 -1.55 -14.24
N SER A 312 19.80 -2.86 -13.95
CA SER A 312 21.02 -3.67 -13.86
C SER A 312 21.75 -3.75 -15.21
N GLU A 313 21.02 -3.88 -16.31
CA GLU A 313 21.59 -3.84 -17.67
C GLU A 313 22.23 -2.47 -17.96
N MET A 314 21.55 -1.37 -17.64
CA MET A 314 22.11 -0.02 -17.76
C MET A 314 23.39 0.17 -16.91
N VAL A 315 23.44 -0.38 -15.69
CA VAL A 315 24.63 -0.32 -14.84
C VAL A 315 25.77 -1.14 -15.44
N SER A 316 25.49 -2.34 -15.96
CA SER A 316 26.49 -3.17 -16.66
C SER A 316 27.08 -2.45 -17.87
N ASP A 317 26.22 -1.83 -18.70
CA ASP A 317 26.66 -1.08 -19.88
C ASP A 317 27.47 0.16 -19.49
N GLY A 318 27.01 0.91 -18.48
CA GLY A 318 27.75 2.05 -17.94
C GLY A 318 29.13 1.64 -17.38
N ALA A 319 29.20 0.52 -16.68
CA ALA A 319 30.45 -0.02 -16.16
C ALA A 319 31.43 -0.39 -17.29
N ASN A 320 30.93 -1.01 -18.37
CA ASN A 320 31.72 -1.31 -19.57
C ASN A 320 32.23 -0.04 -20.27
N GLN A 321 31.43 1.02 -20.33
CA GLN A 321 31.86 2.32 -20.86
C GLN A 321 32.97 2.94 -20.01
N ILE A 322 32.82 2.91 -18.67
CA ILE A 322 33.85 3.40 -17.76
C ILE A 322 35.13 2.57 -17.89
N ALA A 323 35.04 1.24 -18.05
CA ALA A 323 36.20 0.39 -18.27
C ALA A 323 36.93 0.75 -19.56
N GLY A 324 36.19 0.97 -20.65
CA GLY A 324 36.75 1.44 -21.92
C GLY A 324 37.42 2.82 -21.79
N ALA A 325 36.82 3.75 -21.05
CA ALA A 325 37.41 5.05 -20.76
C ALA A 325 38.67 4.93 -19.91
N GLY A 326 38.66 4.07 -18.89
CA GLY A 326 39.82 3.76 -18.05
C GLY A 326 40.99 3.21 -18.87
N GLN A 327 40.74 2.24 -19.76
CA GLN A 327 41.76 1.69 -20.64
C GLN A 327 42.35 2.76 -21.59
N ASN A 328 41.50 3.58 -22.21
CA ASN A 328 41.96 4.68 -23.06
C ASN A 328 42.81 5.70 -22.27
N LEU A 329 42.46 5.95 -21.00
CA LEU A 329 43.24 6.82 -20.12
C LEU A 329 44.61 6.20 -19.82
N ALA A 330 44.70 4.89 -19.56
CA ALA A 330 45.98 4.20 -19.37
C ALA A 330 46.89 4.31 -20.61
N ASP A 331 46.33 4.11 -21.80
CA ASP A 331 47.06 4.22 -23.06
C ASP A 331 47.55 5.66 -23.31
N THR A 332 46.70 6.64 -22.95
CA THR A 332 47.03 8.06 -23.02
C THR A 332 48.15 8.43 -22.05
N VAL A 333 48.09 7.95 -20.80
CA VAL A 333 49.14 8.17 -19.79
C VAL A 333 50.47 7.55 -20.23
N THR A 334 50.44 6.37 -20.82
CA THR A 334 51.64 5.73 -21.38
C THR A 334 52.25 6.57 -22.50
N SER A 335 51.42 7.09 -23.41
CA SER A 335 51.87 7.99 -24.48
C SER A 335 52.42 9.30 -23.91
N GLN A 336 51.77 9.86 -22.90
CA GLN A 336 52.20 11.07 -22.20
C GLN A 336 53.55 10.87 -21.51
N ALA A 337 53.78 9.72 -20.88
CA ALA A 337 55.06 9.39 -20.25
C ALA A 337 56.21 9.40 -21.27
N ASN A 338 56.00 8.86 -22.48
CA ASN A 338 57.00 8.91 -23.55
C ASN A 338 57.29 10.36 -24.00
N ILE A 339 56.25 11.18 -24.15
CA ILE A 339 56.40 12.60 -24.52
C ILE A 339 57.16 13.37 -23.44
N VAL A 340 56.88 13.10 -22.17
CA VAL A 340 57.57 13.72 -21.02
C VAL A 340 59.05 13.34 -21.02
N ASP A 341 59.39 12.08 -21.33
CA ASP A 341 60.79 11.62 -21.42
C ASP A 341 61.54 12.35 -22.55
N ASP A 342 60.95 12.40 -23.76
CA ASP A 342 61.50 13.12 -24.91
C ASP A 342 61.68 14.62 -24.62
N LEU A 343 60.70 15.23 -23.94
CA LEU A 343 60.75 16.63 -23.56
C LEU A 343 61.85 16.89 -22.52
N SER A 344 62.03 15.98 -21.56
CA SER A 344 63.12 16.07 -20.58
C SER A 344 64.49 15.98 -21.25
N VAL A 345 64.67 15.10 -22.25
CA VAL A 345 65.90 15.03 -23.05
C VAL A 345 66.14 16.33 -23.81
N THR A 346 65.09 16.89 -24.42
CA THR A 346 65.15 18.15 -25.18
C THR A 346 65.53 19.33 -24.27
N VAL A 347 64.94 19.43 -23.08
CA VAL A 347 65.23 20.47 -22.09
C VAL A 347 66.66 20.36 -21.58
N ASN A 348 67.17 19.16 -21.31
CA ASN A 348 68.58 18.95 -20.95
C ASN A 348 69.51 19.42 -22.07
N HIS A 349 69.22 19.06 -23.32
CA HIS A 349 70.03 19.50 -24.47
C HIS A 349 70.03 21.02 -24.66
N ILE A 350 68.88 21.69 -24.47
CA ILE A 350 68.79 23.16 -24.51
C ILE A 350 69.59 23.77 -23.35
N THR A 351 69.52 23.18 -22.15
CA THR A 351 70.29 23.63 -20.98
C THR A 351 71.80 23.62 -21.27
N ASP A 352 72.29 22.54 -21.88
CA ASP A 352 73.71 22.42 -22.28
C ASP A 352 74.09 23.48 -23.33
N GLN A 353 73.22 23.74 -24.31
CA GLN A 353 73.45 24.78 -25.33
C GLN A 353 73.48 26.19 -24.74
N ILE A 354 72.61 26.50 -23.78
CA ILE A 354 72.60 27.79 -23.07
C ILE A 354 73.89 27.94 -22.25
N SER A 355 74.30 26.90 -21.52
CA SER A 355 75.54 26.89 -20.74
C SER A 355 76.75 27.14 -21.64
N THR A 356 76.79 26.49 -22.80
CA THR A 356 77.85 26.68 -23.80
C THR A 356 77.85 28.11 -24.34
N SER A 357 76.68 28.63 -24.72
CA SER A 357 76.53 30.01 -25.25
C SER A 357 76.96 31.07 -24.23
N SER A 358 76.66 30.87 -22.95
CA SER A 358 77.09 31.75 -21.86
C SER A 358 78.61 31.71 -21.64
N ALA A 359 79.21 30.51 -21.69
CA ALA A 359 80.66 30.33 -21.61
C ALA A 359 81.39 30.97 -22.81
N ASP A 360 80.85 30.78 -24.02
CA ASP A 360 81.38 31.38 -25.25
C ASP A 360 81.28 32.90 -25.20
N ALA A 361 80.13 33.45 -24.78
CA ALA A 361 79.98 34.90 -24.62
C ALA A 361 80.99 35.48 -23.62
N THR A 362 81.23 34.79 -22.50
CA THR A 362 82.25 35.18 -21.52
C THR A 362 83.66 35.16 -22.12
N THR A 363 83.98 34.12 -22.90
CA THR A 363 85.29 33.96 -23.56
C THR A 363 85.49 35.05 -24.62
N ILE A 364 84.52 35.26 -25.50
CA ILE A 364 84.54 36.30 -26.53
C ILE A 364 84.66 37.68 -25.89
N SER A 365 83.96 37.95 -24.78
CA SER A 365 84.07 39.23 -24.08
C SER A 365 85.51 39.53 -23.65
N LYS A 366 86.24 38.52 -23.19
CA LYS A 366 87.65 38.64 -22.79
C LYS A 366 88.57 38.83 -24.00
N GLU A 367 88.32 38.13 -25.10
CA GLU A 367 89.09 38.30 -26.35
C GLU A 367 88.90 39.70 -26.95
N VAL A 368 87.67 40.22 -26.92
CA VAL A 368 87.32 41.57 -27.38
C VAL A 368 88.05 42.64 -26.56
N GLU A 369 88.19 42.44 -25.24
CA GLU A 369 88.96 43.34 -24.37
C GLU A 369 90.44 43.38 -24.76
N VAL A 370 91.06 42.22 -25.00
CA VAL A 370 92.45 42.14 -25.48
C VAL A 370 92.63 42.79 -26.85
N VAL A 371 91.69 42.60 -27.77
CA VAL A 371 91.72 43.24 -29.09
C VAL A 371 91.61 44.77 -28.95
N ALA A 372 90.75 45.27 -28.07
CA ALA A 372 90.63 46.70 -27.79
C ALA A 372 91.95 47.29 -27.28
N GLU A 373 92.61 46.63 -26.32
CA GLU A 373 93.92 47.03 -25.80
C GLU A 373 94.98 47.09 -26.90
N ASN A 374 95.05 46.06 -27.76
CA ASN A 374 96.01 46.02 -28.87
C ASN A 374 95.79 47.16 -29.88
N ILE A 375 94.54 47.53 -30.17
CA ILE A 375 94.23 48.66 -31.06
C ILE A 375 94.66 49.99 -30.41
N VAL A 376 94.42 50.17 -29.11
CA VAL A 376 94.85 51.36 -28.36
C VAL A 376 96.38 51.48 -28.36
N GLU A 377 97.10 50.37 -28.13
CA GLU A 377 98.56 50.37 -28.26
C GLU A 377 99.00 50.68 -29.70
N GLY A 378 98.38 50.06 -30.70
CA GLY A 378 98.66 50.32 -32.11
C GLY A 378 98.50 51.78 -32.48
N ASN A 379 97.48 52.45 -31.94
CA ASN A 379 97.27 53.88 -32.16
C ASN A 379 98.35 54.73 -31.50
N LYS A 380 98.79 54.37 -30.28
CA LYS A 380 99.94 55.00 -29.62
C LYS A 380 101.21 54.88 -30.48
N ARG A 381 101.47 53.71 -31.09
CA ARG A 381 102.60 53.52 -32.01
C ARG A 381 102.49 54.39 -33.26
N MET A 382 101.29 54.60 -33.79
CA MET A 382 101.09 55.54 -34.91
C MET A 382 101.41 56.98 -34.51
N GLN A 383 101.06 57.39 -33.30
CA GLN A 383 101.47 58.70 -32.78
C GLN A 383 103.00 58.82 -32.67
N ASP A 384 103.69 57.76 -32.25
CA ASP A 384 105.16 57.72 -32.23
C ASP A 384 105.75 57.87 -33.65
N VAL A 385 105.13 57.25 -34.66
CA VAL A 385 105.53 57.38 -36.08
C VAL A 385 105.35 58.82 -36.58
N VAL A 386 104.21 59.46 -36.28
CA VAL A 386 103.97 60.87 -36.62
C VAL A 386 105.04 61.76 -36.00
N ASN A 387 105.33 61.59 -34.71
CA ASN A 387 106.37 62.37 -34.01
C ASN A 387 107.76 62.16 -34.63
N ALA A 388 108.11 60.93 -35.03
CA ALA A 388 109.36 60.63 -35.70
C ALA A 388 109.45 61.27 -37.09
N MET A 389 108.36 61.27 -37.85
CA MET A 389 108.29 61.91 -39.16
C MET A 389 108.36 63.44 -39.05
N ASP A 390 107.73 64.05 -38.05
CA ASP A 390 107.87 65.49 -37.78
C ASP A 390 109.33 65.85 -37.45
N ALA A 391 110.03 65.02 -36.67
CA ALA A 391 111.45 65.22 -36.39
C ALA A 391 112.32 65.10 -37.66
N ILE A 392 112.04 64.13 -38.55
CA ILE A 392 112.73 63.99 -39.84
C ILE A 392 112.42 65.20 -40.74
N SER A 393 111.18 65.67 -40.78
CA SER A 393 110.75 66.86 -41.53
C SER A 393 111.54 68.09 -41.08
N SER A 394 111.57 68.33 -39.76
CA SER A 394 112.34 69.44 -39.18
C SER A 394 113.84 69.34 -39.49
N SER A 395 114.45 68.15 -39.33
CA SER A 395 115.86 67.94 -39.67
C SER A 395 116.14 68.15 -41.16
N SER A 396 115.22 67.74 -42.04
CA SER A 396 115.37 67.89 -43.49
C SER A 396 115.23 69.36 -43.93
N GLN A 397 114.36 70.13 -43.27
CA GLN A 397 114.27 71.58 -43.47
C GLN A 397 115.56 72.30 -43.06
N GLU A 398 116.16 71.90 -41.93
CA GLU A 398 117.46 72.45 -41.52
C GLU A 398 118.57 72.09 -42.50
N ILE A 399 118.59 70.85 -43.03
CA ILE A 399 119.53 70.48 -44.10
C ILE A 399 119.29 71.32 -45.36
N SER A 400 118.04 71.56 -45.77
CA SER A 400 117.72 72.42 -46.91
C SER A 400 118.34 73.81 -46.76
N LYS A 401 118.23 74.44 -45.59
CA LYS A 401 118.85 75.75 -45.31
C LYS A 401 120.38 75.70 -45.41
N ILE A 402 121.00 74.61 -44.97
CA ILE A 402 122.45 74.41 -45.10
C ILE A 402 122.83 74.30 -46.57
N ILE A 403 122.07 73.55 -47.38
CA ILE A 403 122.30 73.42 -48.82
C ILE A 403 122.15 74.77 -49.53
N ASP A 404 121.13 75.56 -49.19
CA ASP A 404 120.96 76.92 -49.73
C ASP A 404 122.18 77.80 -49.41
N THR A 405 122.69 77.72 -48.16
CA THR A 405 123.91 78.43 -47.75
C THR A 405 125.15 77.94 -48.51
N ILE A 406 125.28 76.63 -48.77
CA ILE A 406 126.39 76.08 -49.56
C ILE A 406 126.32 76.59 -51.01
N ASN A 407 125.12 76.66 -51.58
CA ASN A 407 124.91 77.19 -52.92
C ASN A 407 125.30 78.67 -53.01
N GLU A 408 124.90 79.49 -52.03
CA GLU A 408 125.33 80.88 -51.91
C GLU A 408 126.86 81.01 -51.81
N ILE A 409 127.52 80.20 -50.98
CA ILE A 409 128.99 80.18 -50.86
C ILE A 409 129.64 79.78 -52.18
N ALA A 410 129.08 78.80 -52.89
CA ALA A 410 129.59 78.35 -54.18
C ALA A 410 129.46 79.44 -55.26
N ASP A 411 128.33 80.15 -55.31
CA ASP A 411 128.13 81.30 -56.19
C ASP A 411 129.10 82.46 -55.87
N GLU A 412 129.29 82.80 -54.59
CA GLU A 412 130.30 83.77 -54.15
C GLU A 412 131.71 83.34 -54.56
N THR A 413 132.05 82.07 -54.37
CA THR A 413 133.34 81.49 -54.75
C THR A 413 133.55 81.55 -56.26
N ASN A 414 132.51 81.28 -57.05
CA ASN A 414 132.56 81.38 -58.51
C ASN A 414 132.78 82.84 -58.96
N LEU A 415 132.08 83.80 -58.34
CA LEU A 415 132.27 85.24 -58.60
C LEU A 415 133.68 85.73 -58.20
N LEU A 416 134.19 85.31 -57.04
CA LEU A 416 135.56 85.57 -56.59
C LEU A 416 136.58 85.01 -57.58
N SER A 417 136.36 83.78 -58.06
CA SER A 417 137.23 83.12 -59.01
C SER A 417 137.19 83.74 -60.41
N LEU A 418 136.02 84.22 -60.83
CA LEU A 418 135.86 85.00 -62.06
C LEU A 418 136.62 86.33 -61.96
N ASN A 419 136.47 87.04 -60.85
CA ASN A 419 137.22 88.27 -60.57
C ASN A 419 138.74 88.03 -60.57
N ALA A 420 139.19 86.94 -59.94
CA ALA A 420 140.59 86.53 -59.94
C ALA A 420 141.09 86.16 -61.35
N SER A 421 140.28 85.48 -62.16
CA SER A 421 140.59 85.15 -63.55
C SER A 421 140.72 86.41 -64.42
N ILE A 422 139.85 87.40 -64.23
CA ILE A 422 139.89 88.70 -64.92
C ILE A 422 141.18 89.45 -64.57
N GLU A 423 141.52 89.55 -63.28
CA GLU A 423 142.72 90.27 -62.85
C GLU A 423 144.02 89.52 -63.24
N ALA A 424 143.99 88.18 -63.28
CA ALA A 424 145.09 87.38 -63.82
C ALA A 424 145.28 87.57 -65.34
N ALA A 425 144.19 87.69 -66.11
CA ALA A 425 144.25 88.04 -67.53
C ALA A 425 144.81 89.47 -67.74
N ARG A 426 144.51 90.39 -66.82
CA ARG A 426 145.00 91.78 -66.81
C ARG A 426 146.50 91.88 -66.53
N ALA A 427 147.07 90.94 -65.78
CA ALA A 427 148.50 90.86 -65.47
C ALA A 427 149.37 90.23 -66.59
N GLY A 428 148.78 89.78 -67.71
CA GLY A 428 149.50 89.29 -68.89
C GLY A 428 150.32 88.02 -68.65
N GLU A 429 151.56 87.95 -69.16
CA GLU A 429 152.44 86.76 -69.03
C GLU A 429 152.72 86.35 -67.57
N ALA A 430 152.76 87.30 -66.63
CA ALA A 430 153.02 87.03 -65.21
C ALA A 430 151.83 86.38 -64.48
N GLY A 431 150.60 86.51 -65.02
CA GLY A 431 149.36 86.03 -64.41
C GLY A 431 148.91 84.63 -64.85
N LYS A 432 149.59 83.99 -65.81
CA LYS A 432 149.16 82.70 -66.41
C LYS A 432 148.94 81.58 -65.38
N GLY A 433 149.80 81.46 -64.37
CA GLY A 433 149.64 80.46 -63.31
C GLY A 433 148.41 80.72 -62.43
N PHE A 434 148.15 81.99 -62.10
CA PHE A 434 146.96 82.40 -61.33
C PHE A 434 145.66 82.22 -62.13
N ALA A 435 145.69 82.47 -63.43
CA ALA A 435 144.53 82.27 -64.30
C ALA A 435 144.10 80.79 -64.37
N VAL A 436 145.05 79.85 -64.38
CA VAL A 436 144.76 78.41 -64.36
C VAL A 436 144.12 78.00 -63.02
N VAL A 437 144.67 78.48 -61.89
CA VAL A 437 144.11 78.20 -60.56
C VAL A 437 142.70 78.80 -60.43
N ALA A 438 142.47 80.02 -60.90
CA ALA A 438 141.16 80.67 -60.88
C ALA A 438 140.15 79.99 -61.85
N GLY A 439 140.61 79.44 -62.98
CA GLY A 439 139.77 78.60 -63.83
C GLY A 439 139.34 77.30 -63.13
N GLU A 440 140.26 76.63 -62.42
CA GLU A 440 139.95 75.39 -61.70
C GLU A 440 139.05 75.65 -60.48
N VAL A 441 139.25 76.76 -59.75
CA VAL A 441 138.39 77.17 -58.63
C VAL A 441 136.98 77.53 -59.13
N SER A 442 136.84 78.20 -60.28
CA SER A 442 135.51 78.48 -60.88
C SER A 442 134.80 77.19 -61.30
N LYS A 443 135.55 76.23 -61.87
CA LYS A 443 135.01 74.91 -62.22
C LYS A 443 134.57 74.12 -60.99
N LEU A 444 135.37 74.09 -59.92
CA LEU A 444 135.02 73.47 -58.63
C LEU A 444 133.78 74.13 -58.00
N ALA A 445 133.69 75.46 -58.07
CA ALA A 445 132.52 76.20 -57.60
C ALA A 445 131.25 75.84 -58.40
N GLY A 446 131.34 75.76 -59.73
CA GLY A 446 130.26 75.30 -60.59
C GLY A 446 129.82 73.86 -60.30
N GLN A 447 130.77 72.94 -60.06
CA GLN A 447 130.45 71.58 -59.63
C GLN A 447 129.82 71.54 -58.23
N THR A 448 130.15 72.49 -57.35
CA THR A 448 129.55 72.60 -56.02
C THR A 448 128.10 73.09 -56.11
N VAL A 449 127.80 74.04 -56.99
CA VAL A 449 126.43 74.48 -57.29
C VAL A 449 125.58 73.32 -57.82
N GLU A 450 126.10 72.57 -58.80
CA GLU A 450 125.41 71.39 -59.36
C GLU A 450 125.14 70.33 -58.28
N ALA A 451 126.14 69.98 -57.47
CA ALA A 451 125.97 69.02 -56.38
C ALA A 451 125.03 69.53 -55.26
N ALA A 452 125.04 70.83 -54.96
CA ALA A 452 124.13 71.44 -54.01
C ALA A 452 122.68 71.39 -54.53
N GLN A 453 122.47 71.68 -55.82
CA GLN A 453 121.15 71.60 -56.46
C GLN A 453 120.61 70.16 -56.47
N ASP A 454 121.43 69.17 -56.85
CA ASP A 454 121.06 67.75 -56.78
C ASP A 454 120.68 67.33 -55.35
N THR A 455 121.44 67.80 -54.35
CA THR A 455 121.14 67.52 -52.93
C THR A 455 119.85 68.21 -52.49
N ALA A 456 119.60 69.44 -52.92
CA ALA A 456 118.36 70.16 -52.65
C ALA A 456 117.14 69.43 -53.24
N GLU A 457 117.25 68.88 -54.45
CA GLU A 457 116.19 68.07 -55.05
C GLU A 457 115.92 66.80 -54.21
N LEU A 458 116.96 66.09 -53.76
CA LEU A 458 116.82 64.91 -52.90
C LEU A 458 116.19 65.24 -51.54
N ILE A 459 116.53 66.38 -50.94
CA ILE A 459 115.95 66.84 -49.67
C ILE A 459 114.48 67.23 -49.85
N ASN A 460 114.14 67.94 -50.92
CA ASN A 460 112.75 68.27 -51.24
C ASN A 460 111.90 67.01 -51.51
N ALA A 461 112.47 66.03 -52.22
CA ALA A 461 111.82 64.73 -52.40
C ALA A 461 111.62 64.00 -51.06
N SER A 462 112.61 64.07 -50.16
CA SER A 462 112.53 63.49 -48.82
C SER A 462 111.44 64.17 -47.97
N LEU A 463 111.36 65.50 -47.99
CA LEU A 463 110.30 66.26 -47.31
C LEU A 463 108.91 65.86 -47.81
N ARG A 464 108.73 65.75 -49.12
CA ARG A 464 107.46 65.28 -49.71
C ARG A 464 107.10 63.86 -49.28
N ASN A 465 108.09 62.96 -49.23
CA ASN A 465 107.86 61.58 -48.75
C ASN A 465 107.48 61.54 -47.26
N VAL A 466 108.07 62.42 -46.45
CA VAL A 466 107.73 62.57 -45.03
C VAL A 466 106.31 63.10 -44.84
N GLU A 467 105.88 64.10 -45.61
CA GLU A 467 104.50 64.60 -45.58
C GLU A 467 103.49 63.51 -45.94
N ILE A 468 103.78 62.71 -46.98
CA ILE A 468 102.97 61.54 -47.34
C ILE A 468 102.93 60.53 -46.17
N GLY A 469 104.08 60.27 -45.53
CA GLY A 469 104.18 59.39 -44.36
C GLY A 469 103.33 59.85 -43.17
N ILE A 470 103.35 61.15 -42.85
CA ILE A 470 102.52 61.76 -41.80
C ILE A 470 101.03 61.61 -42.15
N SER A 471 100.65 61.86 -43.40
CA SER A 471 99.26 61.71 -43.85
C SER A 471 98.76 60.27 -43.71
N ILE A 472 99.56 59.27 -44.13
CA ILE A 472 99.22 57.85 -43.99
C ILE A 472 99.12 57.44 -42.52
N ALA A 473 100.06 57.88 -41.67
CA ALA A 473 100.04 57.57 -40.25
C ALA A 473 98.80 58.15 -39.54
N ASN A 474 98.42 59.40 -39.86
CA ASN A 474 97.21 60.04 -39.34
C ASN A 474 95.91 59.38 -39.82
N ASP A 475 95.82 58.99 -41.10
CA ASP A 475 94.66 58.24 -41.60
C ASP A 475 94.57 56.88 -40.89
N THR A 476 95.69 56.18 -40.73
CA THR A 476 95.76 54.90 -39.99
C THR A 476 95.32 55.07 -38.54
N ALA A 477 95.80 56.09 -37.82
CA ALA A 477 95.38 56.42 -36.46
C ALA A 477 93.86 56.67 -36.36
N THR A 478 93.29 57.36 -37.34
CA THR A 478 91.84 57.63 -37.42
C THR A 478 91.06 56.32 -37.62
N LYS A 479 91.53 55.43 -38.49
CA LYS A 479 90.91 54.10 -38.69
C LYS A 479 91.00 53.22 -37.46
N LEU A 480 92.12 53.24 -36.74
CA LEU A 480 92.29 52.51 -35.48
C LEU A 480 91.31 53.03 -34.41
N ASN A 481 91.12 54.34 -34.28
CA ASN A 481 90.10 54.91 -33.38
C ASN A 481 88.68 54.45 -33.73
N ALA A 482 88.31 54.48 -35.01
CA ALA A 482 87.01 53.96 -35.44
C ALA A 482 86.85 52.45 -35.14
N MET A 483 87.95 51.69 -35.18
CA MET A 483 87.94 50.27 -34.82
C MET A 483 87.70 50.06 -33.32
N VAL A 484 88.22 50.93 -32.45
CA VAL A 484 87.92 50.90 -31.00
C VAL A 484 86.42 51.03 -30.75
N GLU A 485 85.74 51.99 -31.39
CA GLU A 485 84.29 52.16 -31.25
C GLU A 485 83.52 50.91 -31.71
N GLN A 486 83.93 50.30 -32.82
CA GLN A 486 83.31 49.07 -33.32
C GLN A 486 83.51 47.89 -32.35
N VAL A 487 84.71 47.74 -31.79
CA VAL A 487 85.03 46.70 -30.81
C VAL A 487 84.23 46.87 -29.52
N GLN A 488 84.04 48.12 -29.05
CA GLN A 488 83.13 48.41 -27.94
C GLN A 488 81.67 48.04 -28.25
N GLY A 489 81.22 48.28 -29.49
CA GLY A 489 79.91 47.84 -29.97
C GLY A 489 79.76 46.31 -29.97
N ILE A 490 80.81 45.57 -30.32
CA ILE A 490 80.84 44.10 -30.23
C ILE A 490 80.76 43.65 -28.76
N ALA A 491 81.56 44.26 -27.86
CA ALA A 491 81.52 43.96 -26.43
C ALA A 491 80.11 44.12 -25.84
N GLY A 492 79.41 45.21 -26.22
CA GLY A 492 78.03 45.45 -25.81
C GLY A 492 77.07 44.35 -26.27
N LYS A 493 77.17 43.91 -27.53
CA LYS A 493 76.35 42.80 -28.06
C LYS A 493 76.65 41.48 -27.37
N VAL A 494 77.91 41.18 -27.10
CA VAL A 494 78.32 39.96 -26.38
C VAL A 494 77.77 39.94 -24.96
N LYS A 495 77.79 41.08 -24.26
CA LYS A 495 77.13 41.23 -22.96
C LYS A 495 75.62 40.94 -23.04
N SER A 496 74.93 41.47 -24.05
CA SER A 496 73.50 41.16 -24.26
C SER A 496 73.25 39.67 -24.52
N ILE A 497 74.16 38.95 -25.18
CA ILE A 497 74.06 37.49 -25.36
C ILE A 497 74.19 36.76 -24.02
N ALA A 498 75.12 37.16 -23.16
CA ALA A 498 75.28 36.58 -21.83
C ALA A 498 74.04 36.81 -20.96
N ASP A 499 73.50 38.03 -20.94
CA ASP A 499 72.28 38.38 -20.20
C ASP A 499 71.05 37.58 -20.73
N ALA A 500 70.93 37.45 -22.06
CA ALA A 500 69.87 36.64 -22.68
C ALA A 500 70.02 35.15 -22.34
N SER A 501 71.24 34.63 -22.32
CA SER A 501 71.52 33.23 -21.95
C SER A 501 71.16 32.95 -20.49
N ASN A 502 71.46 33.87 -19.57
CA ASN A 502 71.02 33.76 -18.17
C ASN A 502 69.49 33.75 -18.04
N THR A 503 68.80 34.62 -18.77
CA THR A 503 67.33 34.66 -18.78
C THR A 503 66.75 33.35 -19.33
N GLN A 504 67.32 32.83 -20.42
CA GLN A 504 66.92 31.54 -20.99
C GLN A 504 67.15 30.38 -20.00
N ALA A 505 68.26 30.37 -19.26
CA ALA A 505 68.53 29.33 -18.26
C ALA A 505 67.46 29.31 -17.17
N GLU A 506 66.98 30.48 -16.73
CA GLU A 506 65.91 30.59 -15.74
C GLU A 506 64.58 30.07 -16.27
N SER A 507 64.20 30.43 -17.50
CA SER A 507 62.99 29.88 -18.16
C SER A 507 63.06 28.37 -18.39
N VAL A 508 64.24 27.84 -18.71
CA VAL A 508 64.45 26.39 -18.90
C VAL A 508 64.38 25.64 -17.57
N LYS A 509 64.81 26.26 -16.47
CA LYS A 509 64.64 25.71 -15.12
C LYS A 509 63.16 25.64 -14.72
N GLU A 510 62.37 26.65 -15.04
CA GLU A 510 60.91 26.60 -14.85
C GLU A 510 60.27 25.47 -15.69
N MET A 511 60.61 25.38 -16.99
CA MET A 511 60.15 24.28 -17.84
C MET A 511 60.49 22.90 -17.25
N SER A 512 61.69 22.72 -16.69
CA SER A 512 62.08 21.46 -16.05
C SER A 512 61.19 21.13 -14.84
N SER A 513 60.79 22.12 -14.05
CA SER A 513 59.84 21.96 -12.95
C SER A 513 58.46 21.56 -13.45
N ASP A 514 57.95 22.25 -14.48
CA ASP A 514 56.64 21.96 -15.07
C ASP A 514 56.57 20.54 -15.65
N ILE A 515 57.66 20.07 -16.28
CA ILE A 515 57.78 18.69 -16.78
C ILE A 515 57.67 17.68 -15.64
N SER A 516 58.31 17.95 -14.50
CA SER A 516 58.21 17.10 -13.32
C SER A 516 56.78 17.06 -12.76
N GLU A 517 56.05 18.18 -12.79
CA GLU A 517 54.66 18.24 -12.37
C GLU A 517 53.75 17.44 -13.33
N ILE A 518 53.93 17.59 -14.65
CA ILE A 518 53.22 16.81 -15.67
C ILE A 518 53.45 15.31 -15.47
N SER A 519 54.69 14.90 -15.13
CA SER A 519 55.00 13.50 -14.81
C SER A 519 54.22 13.00 -13.59
N SER A 520 54.15 13.81 -12.52
CA SER A 520 53.39 13.47 -11.32
C SER A 520 51.89 13.36 -11.59
N VAL A 521 51.32 14.25 -12.40
CA VAL A 521 49.91 14.17 -12.83
C VAL A 521 49.67 12.92 -13.67
N GLY A 522 50.61 12.58 -14.57
CA GLY A 522 50.57 11.33 -15.34
C GLY A 522 50.47 10.09 -14.44
N GLN A 523 51.29 10.00 -13.40
CA GLN A 523 51.22 8.87 -12.43
C GLN A 523 49.88 8.82 -11.69
N ASN A 524 49.32 9.96 -11.30
CA ASN A 524 48.01 10.00 -10.66
C ASN A 524 46.90 9.55 -11.61
N ASN A 525 46.98 9.96 -12.89
CA ASN A 525 46.04 9.51 -13.91
C ASN A 525 46.14 8.00 -14.18
N ALA A 526 47.34 7.41 -14.13
CA ALA A 526 47.51 5.95 -14.19
C ALA A 526 46.81 5.26 -13.01
N ALA A 527 47.05 5.72 -11.78
CA ALA A 527 46.40 5.16 -10.60
C ALA A 527 44.85 5.29 -10.68
N THR A 528 44.36 6.44 -11.13
CA THR A 528 42.92 6.69 -11.33
C THR A 528 42.33 5.79 -12.40
N SER A 529 43.08 5.53 -13.48
CA SER A 529 42.69 4.60 -14.55
C SER A 529 42.56 3.16 -14.04
N GLU A 530 43.55 2.68 -13.28
CA GLU A 530 43.53 1.35 -12.66
C GLU A 530 42.36 1.21 -11.66
N GLU A 531 42.13 2.21 -10.83
CA GLU A 531 41.02 2.22 -9.87
C GLU A 531 39.66 2.23 -10.59
N SER A 532 39.52 3.03 -11.65
CA SER A 532 38.29 3.07 -12.47
C SER A 532 38.01 1.74 -13.15
N LEU A 533 39.04 1.07 -13.67
CA LEU A 533 38.92 -0.27 -14.25
C LEU A 533 38.45 -1.29 -13.20
N ALA A 534 39.05 -1.28 -12.00
CA ALA A 534 38.67 -2.18 -10.92
C ALA A 534 37.21 -1.98 -10.48
N LEU A 535 36.80 -0.72 -10.28
CA LEU A 535 35.42 -0.37 -9.91
C LEU A 535 34.43 -0.75 -11.00
N SER A 536 34.78 -0.56 -12.28
CA SER A 536 33.97 -1.01 -13.40
C SER A 536 33.74 -2.52 -13.39
N TYR A 537 34.77 -3.32 -13.15
CA TYR A 537 34.61 -4.77 -13.05
C TYR A 537 33.69 -5.16 -11.88
N GLU A 538 33.85 -4.51 -10.73
CA GLU A 538 33.00 -4.75 -9.57
C GLU A 538 31.54 -4.36 -9.84
N MET A 539 31.29 -3.22 -10.48
CA MET A 539 29.94 -2.80 -10.89
C MET A 539 29.30 -3.79 -11.86
N ASN A 540 30.07 -4.32 -12.82
CA ASN A 540 29.57 -5.33 -13.75
C ASN A 540 29.22 -6.64 -13.02
N GLU A 541 30.03 -7.06 -12.05
CA GLU A 541 29.76 -8.22 -11.21
C GLU A 541 28.47 -8.02 -10.38
N HIS A 542 28.29 -6.87 -9.74
CA HIS A 542 27.09 -6.54 -8.97
C HIS A 542 25.83 -6.49 -9.85
N ALA A 543 25.92 -5.89 -11.04
CA ALA A 543 24.83 -5.86 -12.01
C ALA A 543 24.43 -7.28 -12.48
N ASN A 544 25.41 -8.12 -12.80
CA ASN A 544 25.15 -9.52 -13.17
C ASN A 544 24.58 -10.34 -12.00
N SER A 545 25.03 -10.06 -10.78
CA SER A 545 24.50 -10.69 -9.56
C SER A 545 23.03 -10.32 -9.34
N LEU A 546 22.68 -9.03 -9.47
CA LEU A 546 21.29 -8.56 -9.40
C LEU A 546 20.43 -9.21 -10.48
N LYS A 547 20.90 -9.23 -11.72
CA LYS A 547 20.22 -9.93 -12.83
C LYS A 547 19.99 -11.40 -12.50
N GLY A 548 21.01 -12.11 -12.03
CA GLY A 548 20.91 -13.52 -11.64
C GLY A 548 20.01 -13.75 -10.43
N LEU A 549 19.81 -12.77 -9.55
CA LEU A 549 18.82 -12.84 -8.47
C LEU A 549 17.40 -12.67 -9.00
N VAL A 550 17.17 -11.74 -9.94
CA VAL A 550 15.86 -11.52 -10.54
C VAL A 550 15.46 -12.68 -11.45
N GLU A 551 16.39 -13.27 -12.20
CA GLU A 551 16.15 -14.43 -13.07
C GLU A 551 15.66 -15.69 -12.33
N LYS A 552 15.82 -15.75 -11.00
CA LYS A 552 15.23 -16.83 -10.18
C LYS A 552 13.71 -16.73 -10.08
N PHE A 553 13.15 -15.56 -10.36
CA PHE A 553 11.72 -15.32 -10.30
C PHE A 553 11.10 -15.51 -11.69
N ASN A 554 9.97 -16.23 -11.73
CA ASN A 554 9.16 -16.33 -12.95
C ASN A 554 8.16 -15.16 -12.96
N LEU A 555 8.48 -14.11 -13.72
CA LEU A 555 7.68 -12.88 -13.73
C LEU A 555 6.47 -13.02 -14.65
N LYS A 556 5.38 -12.34 -14.28
CA LYS A 556 4.22 -12.17 -15.15
C LYS A 556 4.63 -11.33 -16.35
N ARG A 557 4.32 -11.82 -17.56
CA ARG A 557 4.66 -11.17 -18.83
C ARG A 557 3.50 -10.42 -19.44
#